data_AF-A0A4Y7RRU7-F1
#
_entry.id   AF-A0A4Y7RRU7-F1
#
_cell.length_a   1.000
_cell.length_b   1.000
_cell.length_c   1.000
_cell.angle_alpha   90.00
_cell.angle_beta   90.00
_cell.angle_gamma   90.00
#
_symmetry.space_group_name_H-M   'P 1'
#
loop_
_entity.id
_entity.type
_entity.pdbx_description
1 polymer ?
#
loop_
_entity_poly.entity_id
_entity_poly.type
_entity_poly.pdbx_seq_one_letter_code
_entity_poly.pdbx_strand_id
1 'polypeptide(L)'
;MVALISHDAGVKDKAIQNIEHEELNHYWQRFLESRGILKKYDLLETWELPHQGGYVTTNRIGKILLAGTAGGGVEPFLGFGQFNAIYSGVMTARSIITGENINVLLKDMKKKHMELINLRYLMSKATNRDFDLLLSIMKTPGIRSLVYKTNIDIVKLISMKTLLFSGPGRNKSFPLTSWK
;
A
#
# COMPACT_ATOMS: atom_id res chain seq x y z
N MET A 1 -8.24 1.26 18.72
CA MET A 1 -8.06 1.87 17.39
C MET A 1 -6.74 1.36 16.86
N VAL A 2 -6.75 0.53 15.82
CA VAL A 2 -5.52 -0.03 15.24
C VAL A 2 -5.09 0.90 14.11
N ALA A 3 -3.99 1.63 14.31
CA ALA A 3 -3.29 2.30 13.23
C ALA A 3 -2.15 1.37 12.78
N LEU A 4 -2.26 0.79 11.59
CA LEU A 4 -1.17 0.01 10.99
C LEU A 4 -0.18 0.99 10.37
N ILE A 5 1.01 1.09 10.95
CA ILE A 5 2.14 1.79 10.35
C ILE A 5 3.15 0.73 9.94
N SER A 6 3.23 0.47 8.65
CA SER A 6 4.13 -0.51 8.05
C SER A 6 5.53 0.08 7.88
N HIS A 7 6.52 -0.40 8.62
CA HIS A 7 7.93 -0.03 8.47
C HIS A 7 8.74 -1.17 7.86
N ASP A 8 9.38 -0.92 6.71
CA ASP A 8 10.28 -1.87 6.05
C ASP A 8 11.72 -1.69 6.57
N ALA A 9 12.39 -2.79 6.92
CA ALA A 9 13.72 -2.78 7.53
C ALA A 9 14.87 -2.67 6.50
N GLY A 10 14.56 -2.49 5.21
CA GLY A 10 15.57 -2.42 4.14
C GLY A 10 15.42 -1.25 3.17
N VAL A 11 14.31 -0.52 3.22
CA VAL A 11 14.05 0.64 2.35
C VAL A 11 13.67 1.81 3.24
N LYS A 12 14.26 2.99 2.98
CA LYS A 12 13.86 4.27 3.59
C LYS A 12 12.46 4.70 3.10
N ASP A 13 11.47 3.83 3.22
CA ASP A 13 10.08 4.10 2.84
C ASP A 13 9.33 4.70 4.03
N LYS A 14 9.77 5.90 4.44
CA LYS A 14 9.06 6.74 5.39
C LYS A 14 7.78 7.25 4.71
N ALA A 15 6.63 6.63 5.01
CA ALA A 15 5.31 7.18 4.65
C ALA A 15 5.08 8.56 5.31
N ILE A 16 5.83 8.87 6.37
CA ILE A 16 5.87 10.16 7.05
C ILE A 16 7.28 10.72 6.91
N GLN A 17 7.45 11.72 6.05
CA GLN A 17 8.77 12.32 5.79
C GLN A 17 9.35 12.98 7.06
N ASN A 18 10.68 12.99 7.19
CA ASN A 18 11.44 13.79 8.17
C ASN A 18 11.11 13.53 9.66
N ILE A 19 10.68 12.32 10.01
CA ILE A 19 10.49 11.92 11.41
C ILE A 19 11.36 10.70 11.68
N GLU A 20 12.23 10.75 12.69
CA GLU A 20 12.98 9.59 13.15
C GLU A 20 12.06 8.58 13.84
N HIS A 21 12.46 7.30 13.86
CA HIS A 21 11.61 6.24 14.40
C HIS A 21 11.19 6.53 15.86
N GLU A 22 12.11 7.07 16.65
CA GLU A 22 11.89 7.49 18.05
C GLU A 22 10.89 8.65 18.17
N GLU A 23 10.82 9.53 17.17
CA GLU A 23 9.90 10.67 17.16
C GLU A 23 8.47 10.27 16.79
N LEU A 24 8.28 9.15 16.08
CA LEU A 24 6.95 8.69 15.68
C LEU A 24 6.05 8.40 16.89
N ASN A 25 6.59 7.68 17.88
CA ASN A 25 5.89 7.38 19.13
C ASN A 25 5.57 8.64 19.91
N HIS A 26 6.50 9.60 19.93
CA HIS A 26 6.28 10.91 20.55
C HIS A 26 5.10 11.65 19.90
N TYR A 27 5.05 11.73 18.57
CA TYR A 27 3.95 12.40 17.87
C TYR A 27 2.62 11.66 18.00
N TRP A 28 2.65 10.33 18.03
CA TRP A 28 1.46 9.51 18.26
C TRP A 28 0.87 9.78 19.66
N GLN A 29 1.69 9.79 20.70
CA GLN A 29 1.25 10.14 22.05
C GLN A 29 0.65 11.56 22.10
N ARG A 30 1.34 12.55 21.54
CA ARG A 30 0.83 13.93 21.48
C ARG A 30 -0.51 14.03 20.76
N PHE A 31 -0.71 13.26 19.69
CA PHE A 31 -2.00 13.19 19.01
C PHE A 31 -3.09 12.67 19.95
N LEU A 32 -2.87 11.53 20.63
CA LEU A 32 -3.84 10.94 21.55
C LEU A 32 -4.18 11.88 22.72
N GLU A 33 -3.18 12.57 23.26
CA GLU A 33 -3.36 13.59 24.31
C GLU A 33 -4.18 14.78 23.82
N SER A 34 -3.83 15.35 22.66
CA SER A 34 -4.51 16.52 22.08
C SER A 34 -5.99 16.25 21.78
N ARG A 35 -6.34 14.99 21.48
CA ARG A 35 -7.70 14.53 21.25
C ARG A 35 -8.44 14.16 22.54
N GLY A 36 -7.79 14.23 23.70
CA GLY A 36 -8.33 13.84 25.00
C GLY A 36 -8.64 12.34 25.10
N ILE A 37 -8.02 11.50 24.26
CA ILE A 37 -8.24 10.06 24.25
C ILE A 37 -7.64 9.45 25.52
N LEU A 38 -6.41 9.84 25.87
CA LEU A 38 -5.73 9.37 27.08
C LEU A 38 -6.36 9.88 28.38
N LYS A 39 -7.28 10.85 28.31
CA LYS A 39 -8.06 11.30 29.47
C LYS A 39 -9.29 10.42 29.74
N LYS A 40 -9.72 9.63 28.74
CA LYS A 40 -10.94 8.81 28.79
C LYS A 40 -10.64 7.32 28.81
N TYR A 41 -9.49 6.92 28.28
CA TYR A 41 -9.11 5.53 28.11
C TYR A 41 -7.64 5.35 28.45
N ASP A 42 -7.33 4.29 29.17
CA ASP A 42 -5.96 3.91 29.46
C ASP A 42 -5.33 3.22 28.25
N LEU A 43 -4.12 3.66 27.89
CA LEU A 43 -3.31 2.98 26.90
C LEU A 43 -2.65 1.78 27.57
N LEU A 44 -3.21 0.58 27.36
CA LEU A 44 -2.69 -0.65 27.96
C LEU A 44 -1.39 -1.11 27.30
N GLU A 45 -1.31 -1.04 25.97
CA GLU A 45 -0.17 -1.56 25.22
C GLU A 45 -0.07 -0.90 23.84
N THR A 46 1.16 -0.81 23.33
CA THR A 46 1.49 -0.41 21.96
C THR A 46 2.39 -1.47 21.37
N TRP A 47 2.06 -1.95 20.17
CA TRP A 47 2.91 -2.88 19.43
C TRP A 47 3.40 -2.24 18.15
N GLU A 48 4.69 -2.45 17.89
CA GLU A 48 5.31 -2.17 16.62
C GLU A 48 5.86 -3.48 16.05
N LEU A 49 5.53 -3.75 14.79
CA LEU A 49 5.98 -4.94 14.11
C LEU A 49 6.74 -4.51 12.85
N PRO A 50 7.98 -5.00 12.66
CA PRO A 50 8.66 -4.80 11.39
C PRO A 50 7.82 -5.47 10.29
N HIS A 51 7.49 -4.69 9.27
CA HIS A 51 6.69 -5.15 8.15
C HIS A 51 7.55 -5.18 6.90
N GLN A 52 7.95 -6.38 6.48
CA GLN A 52 8.56 -6.57 5.17
C GLN A 52 7.45 -6.78 4.15
N GLY A 53 7.17 -5.72 3.39
CA GLY A 53 6.23 -5.74 2.28
C GLY A 53 6.98 -5.93 0.96
N GLY A 54 6.46 -6.79 0.09
CA GLY A 54 7.05 -7.00 -1.23
C GLY A 54 6.11 -7.80 -2.13
N TYR A 55 6.47 -7.93 -3.40
CA TYR A 55 5.76 -8.78 -4.35
C TYR A 55 6.69 -9.83 -4.95
N VAL A 56 6.12 -10.98 -5.29
CA VAL A 56 6.85 -12.07 -5.94
C VAL A 56 6.75 -11.96 -7.46
N THR A 57 7.83 -12.27 -8.16
CA THR A 57 7.85 -12.35 -9.62
C THR A 57 6.90 -13.45 -10.12
N THR A 58 6.93 -14.61 -9.47
CA THR A 58 6.03 -15.76 -9.72
C THR A 58 5.40 -16.27 -8.42
N ASN A 59 4.12 -16.63 -8.49
CA ASN A 59 3.40 -17.31 -7.40
C ASN A 59 3.50 -18.84 -7.48
N ARG A 60 4.37 -19.36 -8.38
CA ARG A 60 4.61 -20.80 -8.54
C ARG A 60 6.09 -21.08 -8.74
N ILE A 61 6.60 -22.06 -7.98
CA ILE A 61 7.94 -22.61 -8.10
C ILE A 61 7.80 -24.14 -8.16
N GLY A 62 7.87 -24.72 -9.36
CA GLY A 62 7.61 -26.14 -9.57
C GLY A 62 6.19 -26.55 -9.15
N LYS A 63 6.09 -27.33 -8.06
CA LYS A 63 4.83 -27.77 -7.44
C LYS A 63 4.41 -26.91 -6.23
N ILE A 64 5.21 -25.91 -5.86
CA ILE A 64 4.94 -25.01 -4.73
C ILE A 64 4.14 -23.80 -5.25
N LEU A 65 3.06 -23.47 -4.56
CA LEU A 65 2.22 -22.30 -4.84
C LEU A 65 2.29 -21.33 -3.67
N LEU A 66 2.49 -20.04 -3.96
CA LEU A 66 2.65 -18.98 -2.97
C LEU A 66 1.38 -18.11 -2.92
N ALA A 67 0.78 -18.01 -1.73
CA ALA A 67 -0.42 -17.22 -1.46
C ALA A 67 -0.22 -16.37 -0.18
N GLY A 68 -1.14 -15.45 0.07
CA GLY A 68 -1.04 -14.54 1.21
C GLY A 68 0.20 -13.66 1.14
N THR A 69 0.75 -13.32 2.30
CA THR A 69 1.99 -12.54 2.40
C THR A 69 3.14 -13.20 1.64
N ALA A 70 3.27 -14.53 1.70
CA ALA A 70 4.30 -15.28 0.97
C ALA A 70 4.18 -15.14 -0.56
N GLY A 71 2.98 -14.84 -1.06
CA GLY A 71 2.69 -14.58 -2.48
C GLY A 71 2.64 -13.11 -2.86
N GLY A 72 3.08 -12.19 -1.99
CA GLY A 72 3.01 -10.74 -2.23
C GLY A 72 1.62 -10.15 -2.04
N GLY A 73 0.79 -10.74 -1.18
CA GLY A 73 -0.59 -10.31 -0.93
C GLY A 73 -0.70 -9.03 -0.10
N VAL A 74 0.36 -8.56 0.54
CA VAL A 74 0.29 -7.29 1.27
C VAL A 74 0.31 -6.14 0.28
N GLU A 75 -0.71 -5.27 0.33
CA GLU A 75 -0.71 -4.10 -0.54
C GLU A 75 0.28 -3.02 -0.03
N PRO A 76 0.96 -2.31 -0.94
CA PRO A 76 2.14 -1.51 -0.61
C PRO A 76 1.83 -0.08 -0.17
N PHE A 77 0.58 0.36 -0.18
CA PHE A 77 0.18 1.72 0.18
C PHE A 77 -0.14 1.86 1.68
N LEU A 78 -1.07 1.05 2.22
CA LEU A 78 -1.48 1.08 3.63
C LEU A 78 -1.04 -0.16 4.42
N GLY A 79 -0.44 -1.17 3.77
CA GLY A 79 0.01 -2.40 4.40
C GLY A 79 -1.11 -3.42 4.64
N PHE A 80 -2.27 -3.31 3.99
CA PHE A 80 -3.36 -4.27 4.18
C PHE A 80 -3.09 -5.60 3.46
N GLY A 81 -3.12 -6.72 4.20
CA GLY A 81 -2.86 -8.06 3.63
C GLY A 81 -4.05 -9.02 3.66
N GLN A 82 -5.03 -8.80 4.54
CA GLN A 82 -6.04 -9.80 4.89
C GLN A 82 -6.91 -10.21 3.68
N PHE A 83 -7.47 -9.23 2.98
CA PHE A 83 -8.35 -9.49 1.84
C PHE A 83 -7.62 -10.19 0.69
N ASN A 84 -6.43 -9.68 0.35
CA ASN A 84 -5.59 -10.27 -0.69
C ASN A 84 -5.08 -11.67 -0.31
N ALA A 85 -4.89 -11.96 0.98
CA ALA A 85 -4.53 -13.28 1.44
C ALA A 85 -5.66 -14.30 1.24
N ILE A 86 -6.89 -13.93 1.57
CA ILE A 86 -8.07 -14.75 1.29
C ILE A 86 -8.22 -14.95 -0.21
N TYR A 87 -8.20 -13.87 -0.98
CA TYR A 87 -8.34 -13.91 -2.44
C TYR A 87 -7.28 -14.80 -3.11
N SER A 88 -6.00 -14.61 -2.76
CA SER A 88 -4.91 -15.42 -3.32
C SER A 88 -4.96 -16.88 -2.88
N GLY A 89 -5.41 -17.17 -1.66
CA GLY A 89 -5.66 -18.54 -1.21
C GLY A 89 -6.73 -19.25 -2.05
N VAL A 90 -7.85 -18.57 -2.33
CA VAL A 90 -8.92 -19.10 -3.20
C VAL A 90 -8.42 -19.34 -4.63
N MET A 91 -7.66 -18.40 -5.20
CA MET A 91 -7.09 -18.57 -6.54
C MET A 91 -6.06 -19.71 -6.58
N THR A 92 -5.27 -19.90 -5.52
CA THR A 92 -4.36 -21.04 -5.40
C THR A 92 -5.11 -22.36 -5.35
N ALA A 93 -6.19 -22.46 -4.57
CA ALA A 93 -7.05 -23.65 -4.54
C ALA A 93 -7.65 -23.94 -5.92
N ARG A 94 -8.14 -22.91 -6.62
CA ARG A 94 -8.62 -23.03 -8.00
C ARG A 94 -7.55 -23.54 -8.94
N SER A 95 -6.33 -22.98 -8.89
CA SER A 95 -5.18 -23.41 -9.69
C SER A 95 -4.84 -24.89 -9.48
N ILE A 96 -4.97 -25.39 -8.24
CA ILE A 96 -4.75 -26.81 -7.92
C ILE A 96 -5.82 -27.68 -8.57
N ILE A 97 -7.10 -27.30 -8.48
CA ILE A 97 -8.24 -28.09 -8.99
C ILE A 97 -8.26 -28.10 -10.53
N THR A 98 -8.09 -26.94 -11.17
CA THR A 98 -8.26 -26.80 -12.62
C THR A 98 -6.97 -26.93 -13.41
N GLY A 99 -5.81 -26.89 -12.74
CA GLY A 99 -4.51 -26.84 -13.40
C GLY A 99 -4.18 -25.47 -14.03
N GLU A 100 -5.05 -24.46 -13.86
CA GLU A 100 -4.83 -23.12 -14.39
C GLU A 100 -3.56 -22.48 -13.81
N ASN A 101 -2.90 -21.61 -14.58
CA ASN A 101 -1.70 -20.92 -14.12
C ASN A 101 -2.04 -19.86 -13.07
N ILE A 102 -1.57 -20.04 -11.84
CA ILE A 102 -1.80 -19.12 -10.72
C ILE A 102 -1.37 -17.67 -11.01
N ASN A 103 -0.33 -17.45 -11.81
CA ASN A 103 0.11 -16.09 -12.17
C ASN A 103 -0.90 -15.37 -13.07
N VAL A 104 -1.67 -16.13 -13.86
CA VAL A 104 -2.76 -15.59 -14.67
C VAL A 104 -3.96 -15.26 -13.78
N LEU A 105 -4.33 -16.17 -12.86
CA LEU A 105 -5.42 -15.93 -11.89
C LEU A 105 -5.16 -14.71 -11.00
N LEU A 106 -3.91 -14.44 -10.64
CA LEU A 106 -3.52 -13.30 -9.79
C LEU A 106 -3.09 -12.05 -10.57
N LYS A 107 -3.26 -12.02 -11.90
CA LYS A 107 -2.77 -10.91 -12.74
C LYS A 107 -3.35 -9.56 -12.32
N ASP A 108 -4.65 -9.51 -12.04
CA ASP A 108 -5.31 -8.25 -11.65
C ASP A 108 -4.88 -7.79 -10.26
N MET A 109 -4.64 -8.74 -9.34
CA MET A 109 -4.08 -8.43 -8.01
C MET A 109 -2.68 -7.81 -8.15
N LYS A 110 -1.80 -8.40 -8.98
CA LYS A 110 -0.46 -7.85 -9.26
C LYS A 110 -0.52 -6.47 -9.90
N LYS A 111 -1.44 -6.27 -10.84
CA LYS A 111 -1.64 -4.97 -11.48
C LYS A 111 -2.02 -3.89 -10.46
N LYS A 112 -3.02 -4.16 -9.61
CA LYS A 112 -3.42 -3.25 -8.53
C LYS A 112 -2.29 -2.97 -7.55
N HIS A 113 -1.50 -3.99 -7.22
CA HIS A 113 -0.32 -3.84 -6.37
C HIS A 113 0.64 -2.81 -6.98
N MET A 114 0.97 -2.89 -8.27
CA MET A 114 1.84 -1.92 -8.94
C MET A 114 1.25 -0.50 -8.98
N GLU A 115 -0.06 -0.37 -9.17
CA GLU A 115 -0.76 0.92 -9.11
C GLU A 115 -0.64 1.55 -7.71
N LEU A 116 -0.70 0.74 -6.66
CA LEU A 116 -0.54 1.18 -5.26
C LEU A 116 0.91 1.51 -4.91
N ILE A 117 1.92 0.83 -5.49
CA ILE A 117 3.33 1.24 -5.36
C ILE A 117 3.50 2.66 -5.89
N ASN A 118 2.96 2.93 -7.08
CA ASN A 118 3.03 4.26 -7.69
C ASN A 118 2.31 5.30 -6.84
N LEU A 119 1.12 4.96 -6.31
CA LEU A 119 0.40 5.84 -5.40
C LEU A 119 1.23 6.15 -4.14
N ARG A 120 1.82 5.13 -3.50
CA ARG A 120 2.70 5.31 -2.32
C ARG A 120 3.84 6.27 -2.64
N TYR A 121 4.49 6.10 -3.78
CA TYR A 121 5.59 6.96 -4.22
C TYR A 121 5.15 8.41 -4.48
N LEU A 122 3.96 8.62 -5.03
CA LEU A 122 3.42 9.96 -5.24
C LEU A 122 3.10 10.63 -3.91
N MET A 123 2.43 9.91 -3.01
CA MET A 123 2.06 10.42 -1.70
C MET A 123 3.29 10.69 -0.84
N SER A 124 4.34 9.87 -0.95
CA SER A 124 5.61 10.10 -0.25
C SER A 124 6.39 11.29 -0.80
N LYS A 125 5.95 11.94 -1.88
CA LYS A 125 6.53 13.19 -2.42
C LYS A 125 5.58 14.38 -2.33
N ALA A 126 4.35 14.17 -1.90
CA ALA A 126 3.34 15.20 -1.82
C ALA A 126 3.70 16.22 -0.73
N THR A 127 3.51 17.50 -1.05
CA THR A 127 3.65 18.61 -0.10
C THR A 127 2.33 18.89 0.60
N ASN A 128 2.34 19.66 1.70
CA ASN A 128 1.12 20.08 2.38
C ASN A 128 0.12 20.77 1.43
N ARG A 129 0.62 21.54 0.46
CA ARG A 129 -0.21 22.19 -0.56
C ARG A 129 -0.93 21.17 -1.45
N ASP A 130 -0.28 20.06 -1.78
CA ASP A 130 -0.88 18.98 -2.58
C ASP A 130 -1.99 18.27 -1.80
N PHE A 131 -1.79 18.08 -0.50
CA PHE A 131 -2.83 17.56 0.41
C PHE A 131 -3.99 18.54 0.57
N ASP A 132 -3.73 19.83 0.73
CA ASP A 132 -4.77 20.87 0.80
C ASP A 132 -5.60 20.92 -0.50
N LEU A 133 -4.93 20.81 -1.65
CA LEU A 133 -5.60 20.72 -2.95
C LEU A 133 -6.47 19.47 -3.03
N LEU A 134 -5.96 18.30 -2.66
CA LEU A 134 -6.74 17.05 -2.64
C LEU A 134 -7.97 17.18 -1.72
N LEU A 135 -7.79 17.73 -0.52
CA LEU A 135 -8.86 17.96 0.45
C LEU A 135 -9.90 18.94 -0.09
N SER A 136 -9.47 20.02 -0.76
CA SER A 136 -10.38 21.00 -1.37
C SER A 136 -11.24 20.36 -2.47
N ILE A 137 -10.63 19.54 -3.34
CA ILE A 137 -11.33 18.77 -4.38
C ILE A 137 -12.36 17.82 -3.77
N MET A 138 -12.00 17.09 -2.70
CA MET A 138 -12.93 16.19 -2.00
C MET A 138 -14.06 16.93 -1.27
N LYS A 139 -13.87 18.21 -0.92
CA LYS A 139 -14.88 19.05 -0.29
C LYS A 139 -15.81 19.72 -1.30
N THR A 140 -15.44 19.77 -2.58
CA THR A 140 -16.28 20.34 -3.64
C THR A 140 -17.62 19.58 -3.75
N PRO A 141 -18.77 20.29 -3.60
CA PRO A 141 -20.08 19.70 -3.81
C PRO A 141 -20.19 19.07 -5.20
N GLY A 142 -20.76 17.86 -5.30
CA GLY A 142 -20.89 17.13 -6.57
C GLY A 142 -19.73 16.17 -6.89
N ILE A 143 -18.50 16.45 -6.50
CA ILE A 143 -17.39 15.48 -6.64
C ILE A 143 -17.60 14.30 -5.70
N ARG A 144 -18.09 14.54 -4.47
CA ARG A 144 -18.43 13.47 -3.54
C ARG A 144 -19.44 12.48 -4.11
N SER A 145 -20.50 12.95 -4.77
CA SER A 145 -21.50 12.04 -5.33
C SER A 145 -20.93 11.23 -6.50
N LEU A 146 -20.04 11.81 -7.32
CA LEU A 146 -19.35 11.08 -8.38
C LEU A 146 -18.41 10.02 -7.79
N VAL A 147 -17.51 10.38 -6.87
CA VAL A 147 -16.55 9.45 -6.26
C VAL A 147 -17.25 8.28 -5.56
N TYR A 148 -18.33 8.53 -4.82
CA TYR A 148 -19.03 7.48 -4.08
C TYR A 148 -20.08 6.71 -4.90
N LYS A 149 -20.60 7.27 -6.01
CA LYS A 149 -21.67 6.62 -6.80
C LYS A 149 -21.23 6.12 -8.18
N THR A 150 -20.00 6.39 -8.62
CA THR A 150 -19.48 5.85 -9.89
C THR A 150 -18.31 4.91 -9.68
N ASN A 151 -18.23 3.89 -10.53
CA ASN A 151 -17.17 2.86 -10.52
C ASN A 151 -15.85 3.41 -11.11
N ILE A 152 -15.58 4.70 -10.93
CA ILE A 152 -14.38 5.35 -11.44
C ILE A 152 -13.23 4.90 -10.55
N ASP A 153 -12.30 4.16 -11.15
CA ASP A 153 -11.05 3.78 -10.50
C ASP A 153 -10.15 5.02 -10.40
N ILE A 154 -10.35 5.80 -9.34
CA ILE A 154 -9.62 7.04 -9.07
C ILE A 154 -8.14 6.75 -8.89
N VAL A 155 -7.78 5.56 -8.37
CA VAL A 155 -6.39 5.11 -8.23
C VAL A 155 -5.74 4.96 -9.61
N LYS A 156 -6.46 4.33 -10.55
CA LYS A 156 -6.03 4.24 -11.95
C LYS A 156 -5.93 5.63 -12.62
N LEU A 157 -6.88 6.53 -12.38
CA LEU A 157 -6.87 7.87 -13.01
C LEU A 157 -5.69 8.73 -12.51
N ILE A 158 -5.42 8.70 -11.20
CA ILE A 158 -4.32 9.44 -10.58
C ILE A 158 -2.98 8.88 -11.05
N SER A 159 -2.82 7.56 -11.13
CA SER A 159 -1.59 6.92 -11.62
C SER A 159 -1.33 7.15 -13.12
N MET A 160 -2.37 7.27 -13.96
CA MET A 160 -2.22 7.54 -15.39
C MET A 160 -1.79 8.98 -15.72
N LYS A 161 -2.21 9.98 -14.93
CA LYS A 161 -1.86 11.39 -15.21
C LYS A 161 -0.35 11.66 -15.06
N THR A 162 0.35 10.90 -14.24
CA THR A 162 1.81 11.04 -14.09
C THR A 162 2.57 10.56 -15.32
N LEU A 163 2.02 9.62 -16.09
CA LEU A 163 2.59 9.19 -17.38
C LEU A 163 2.56 10.29 -18.45
N LEU A 164 1.67 11.28 -18.33
CA LEU A 164 1.60 12.44 -19.23
C LEU A 164 2.49 13.61 -18.80
N PHE A 165 2.87 13.70 -17.51
CA PHE A 165 3.84 14.69 -17.00
C PHE A 165 5.27 14.14 -16.87
N SER A 166 5.46 12.84 -17.09
CA SER A 166 6.77 12.21 -17.25
C SER A 166 7.14 12.25 -18.73
N GLY A 167 7.76 13.34 -19.18
CA GLY A 167 8.37 13.41 -20.51
C GLY A 167 9.36 12.24 -20.75
N PRO A 168 9.66 11.90 -22.02
CA PRO A 168 10.39 10.69 -22.37
C PRO A 168 11.83 10.80 -21.89
N GLY A 169 12.17 10.15 -20.77
CA GLY A 169 13.53 10.23 -20.26
C GLY A 169 13.73 9.63 -18.88
N ARG A 170 13.83 8.31 -18.82
CA ARG A 170 15.01 7.58 -18.30
C ARG A 170 14.58 6.18 -17.88
N ASN A 171 14.98 5.24 -18.73
CA ASN A 171 15.19 3.85 -18.39
C ASN A 171 16.11 3.79 -17.15
N LYS A 172 15.56 3.49 -15.98
CA LYS A 172 16.33 2.92 -14.88
C LYS A 172 15.62 1.64 -14.49
N SER A 173 16.11 0.55 -15.08
CA SER A 173 15.99 -0.78 -14.53
C SER A 173 16.15 -0.71 -13.02
N PHE A 174 15.19 -1.27 -12.28
CA PHE A 174 15.42 -1.65 -10.89
C PHE A 174 16.71 -2.49 -10.85
N PRO A 175 17.73 -2.13 -10.06
CA PRO A 175 18.85 -3.01 -9.87
C PRO A 175 18.34 -4.23 -9.10
N LEU A 176 18.27 -5.37 -9.78
CA LEU A 176 18.19 -6.68 -9.17
C LEU A 176 19.54 -6.91 -8.46
N THR A 177 19.70 -6.40 -7.25
CA THR A 177 20.81 -6.83 -6.39
C THR A 177 20.46 -8.20 -5.84
N SER A 178 21.17 -9.19 -6.37
CA SER A 178 21.28 -10.55 -5.87
C SER A 178 21.68 -10.55 -4.39
N TRP A 179 20.87 -11.17 -3.55
CA TRP A 179 21.27 -11.51 -2.19
C TRP A 179 22.00 -12.86 -2.24
N LYS A 180 23.31 -12.81 -1.97
CA LYS A 180 24.04 -13.89 -1.31
C LYS A 180 23.96 -13.68 0.19
#